data_AF-A0A512PAG8-F1
#
_entry.id   AF-A0A512PAG8-F1
#
_cell.length_a   1.000
_cell.length_b   1.000
_cell.length_c   1.000
_cell.angle_alpha   90.00
_cell.angle_beta   90.00
_cell.angle_gamma   90.00
#
_symmetry.space_group_name_H-M   'P 1'
#
loop_
_entity.id
_entity.type
_entity.pdbx_description
1 polymer ?
#
loop_
_entity_poly.entity_id
_entity_poly.type
_entity_poly.pdbx_seq_one_letter_code
_entity_poly.pdbx_strand_id
1 'polypeptide(L)'
;MLGYKSGIAEVLTKITILRDEFDTVHDTSPIEHVGSRLKSPESLLAKVRRKACPMTLEAIRAQIWDIAGVRVTCSFVSDIYRIRDLLVGQPDLTVLAERDYIAEPKPNGYQSLHLIVTVPVFLSDRVEHVTVEIQIRTIAMDFWASLEHKIYYKYDGAVPQRLLAELKDAALAASRLDATMEQLHDEVRALAAHPGATGQGTPVHGTATDPTDPTSDLLVVAPEPLSRPGAPSDEVLAAFAHLLQPHRPVPGAD
;
A
#
# COMPACT_ATOMS: atom_id res chain seq x y z
N MET A 1 7.19 -6.34 17.98
CA MET A 1 7.67 -5.63 16.75
C MET A 1 8.34 -6.57 15.76
N LEU A 2 9.20 -7.50 16.21
CA LEU A 2 9.87 -8.47 15.32
C LEU A 2 8.87 -9.28 14.47
N GLY A 3 7.86 -9.91 15.10
CA GLY A 3 6.84 -10.68 14.37
C GLY A 3 6.15 -9.89 13.25
N TYR A 4 5.78 -8.63 13.49
CA TYR A 4 5.20 -7.77 12.45
C TYR A 4 6.16 -7.45 11.30
N LYS A 5 7.45 -7.25 11.58
CA LYS A 5 8.46 -7.06 10.51
C LYS A 5 8.63 -8.34 9.68
N SER A 6 8.64 -9.49 10.34
CA SER A 6 8.69 -10.78 9.66
C SER A 6 7.45 -11.04 8.82
N GLY A 7 6.25 -10.75 9.35
CA GLY A 7 5.00 -10.88 8.59
C GLY A 7 4.95 -9.96 7.36
N ILE A 8 5.46 -8.73 7.47
CA ILE A 8 5.66 -7.85 6.31
C ILE A 8 6.58 -8.52 5.29
N ALA A 9 7.72 -9.08 5.71
CA ALA A 9 8.69 -9.70 4.82
C ALA A 9 8.08 -10.90 4.07
N GLU A 10 7.37 -11.79 4.77
CA GLU A 10 6.67 -12.94 4.17
C GLU A 10 5.69 -12.49 3.07
N VAL A 11 4.82 -11.53 3.37
CA VAL A 11 3.84 -11.01 2.41
C VAL A 11 4.53 -10.27 1.25
N LEU A 12 5.57 -9.49 1.55
CA LEU A 12 6.33 -8.77 0.54
C LEU A 12 7.00 -9.72 -0.45
N THR A 13 7.65 -10.79 0.05
CA THR A 13 8.26 -11.82 -0.80
C THR A 13 7.23 -12.46 -1.73
N LYS A 14 6.05 -12.82 -1.22
CA LYS A 14 4.96 -13.39 -2.04
C LYS A 14 4.55 -12.46 -3.18
N ILE A 15 4.39 -11.17 -2.91
CA ILE A 15 4.00 -10.17 -3.91
C ILE A 15 5.14 -9.93 -4.91
N THR A 16 6.39 -9.87 -4.44
CA THR A 16 7.57 -9.72 -5.31
C THR A 16 7.71 -10.91 -6.25
N ILE A 17 7.50 -12.14 -5.77
CA ILE A 17 7.51 -13.33 -6.63
C ILE A 17 6.44 -13.23 -7.72
N LEU A 18 5.21 -12.83 -7.37
CA LEU A 18 4.14 -12.63 -8.37
C LEU A 18 4.56 -11.58 -9.41
N ARG A 19 5.11 -10.44 -8.98
CA ARG A 19 5.58 -9.39 -9.89
C ARG A 19 6.66 -9.92 -10.84
N ASP A 20 7.68 -10.59 -10.30
CA ASP A 20 8.82 -11.06 -11.10
C ASP A 20 8.40 -12.20 -12.05
N GLU A 21 7.44 -13.04 -11.65
CA GLU A 21 6.80 -14.03 -12.54
C GLU A 21 6.06 -13.34 -13.68
N PHE A 22 5.30 -12.29 -13.40
CA PHE A 22 4.62 -11.49 -14.42
C PHE A 22 5.60 -10.86 -15.41
N ASP A 23 6.68 -10.24 -14.92
CA ASP A 23 7.73 -9.64 -15.76
C ASP A 23 8.42 -10.66 -16.67
N THR A 24 8.46 -11.93 -16.26
CA THR A 24 9.14 -13.00 -17.02
C THR A 24 8.22 -13.68 -18.03
N VAL A 25 6.95 -13.90 -17.67
CA VAL A 25 6.00 -14.71 -18.46
C VAL A 25 5.10 -13.85 -19.35
N HIS A 26 4.90 -12.59 -18.99
CA HIS A 26 3.97 -11.68 -19.65
C HIS A 26 4.70 -10.41 -20.14
N ASP A 27 4.22 -9.83 -21.24
CA ASP A 27 4.80 -8.60 -21.80
C ASP A 27 4.63 -7.38 -20.88
N THR A 28 3.72 -7.46 -19.90
CA THR A 28 3.42 -6.37 -18.96
C THR A 28 3.12 -6.91 -17.57
N SER A 29 3.73 -6.31 -16.54
CA SER A 29 3.45 -6.65 -15.16
C SER A 29 2.31 -5.81 -14.58
N PRO A 30 1.33 -6.44 -13.89
CA PRO A 30 0.23 -5.74 -13.23
C PRO A 30 0.67 -4.99 -11.97
N ILE A 31 1.93 -5.15 -11.50
CA ILE A 31 2.45 -4.53 -10.28
C ILE A 31 3.57 -3.56 -10.64
N GLU A 32 3.31 -2.28 -10.45
CA GLU A 32 4.26 -1.18 -10.72
C GLU A 32 5.20 -0.94 -9.55
N HIS A 33 4.65 -0.93 -8.33
CA HIS A 33 5.40 -0.63 -7.13
C HIS A 33 4.87 -1.40 -5.92
N VAL A 34 5.79 -1.84 -5.06
CA VAL A 34 5.46 -2.47 -3.78
C VAL A 34 6.18 -1.75 -2.67
N GLY A 35 5.42 -1.28 -1.68
CA GLY A 35 5.93 -0.62 -0.49
C GLY A 35 5.50 -1.36 0.77
N SER A 36 6.20 -1.12 1.87
CA SER A 36 5.78 -1.62 3.18
C SER A 36 5.93 -0.56 4.24
N ARG A 37 5.16 -0.70 5.32
CA ARG A 37 5.17 0.18 6.47
C ARG A 37 4.91 -0.59 7.73
N LEU A 38 5.77 -0.38 8.73
CA LEU A 38 5.47 -0.71 10.11
C LEU A 38 4.95 0.54 10.83
N LYS A 39 3.83 0.42 11.52
CA LYS A 39 3.26 1.54 12.29
C LYS A 39 4.20 1.91 13.44
N SER A 40 4.45 3.21 13.63
CA SER A 40 5.28 3.67 14.75
C SER A 40 4.55 3.44 16.08
N PRO A 41 5.28 3.26 17.19
CA PRO A 41 4.68 3.11 18.52
C PRO A 41 3.73 4.26 18.89
N GLU A 42 4.10 5.50 18.56
CA GLU A 42 3.30 6.70 18.84
C GLU A 42 2.00 6.69 18.03
N SER A 43 2.09 6.35 16.74
CA SER A 43 0.92 6.22 15.86
C SER A 43 0.01 5.06 16.28
N LEU A 44 0.58 3.98 16.82
CA LEU A 44 -0.17 2.86 17.37
C LEU A 44 -0.93 3.29 18.62
N LEU A 45 -0.25 3.90 19.60
CA LEU A 45 -0.88 4.38 20.83
C LEU A 45 -2.00 5.38 20.54
N ALA A 46 -1.78 6.33 19.63
CA ALA A 46 -2.81 7.27 19.20
C ALA A 46 -4.03 6.53 18.61
N LYS A 47 -3.81 5.48 17.81
CA LYS A 47 -4.89 4.68 17.22
C LYS A 47 -5.64 3.83 18.26
N VAL A 48 -4.94 3.24 19.22
CA VAL A 48 -5.53 2.46 20.32
C VAL A 48 -6.43 3.36 21.18
N ARG A 49 -5.95 4.56 21.54
CA ARG A 49 -6.75 5.57 22.26
C ARG A 49 -7.99 5.99 21.48
N ARG A 50 -7.83 6.32 20.19
CA ARG A 50 -8.96 6.73 19.32
C ARG A 50 -10.01 5.64 19.16
N LYS A 51 -9.61 4.36 19.17
CA LYS A 51 -10.51 3.21 19.10
C LYS A 51 -11.07 2.76 20.45
N ALA A 52 -10.69 3.42 21.55
CA ALA A 52 -11.00 2.97 22.92
C ALA A 52 -10.63 1.49 23.16
N CYS A 53 -9.56 1.02 22.54
CA CYS A 53 -9.09 -0.36 22.69
C CYS A 53 -8.35 -0.51 24.03
N PRO A 54 -8.55 -1.62 24.77
CA PRO A 54 -7.77 -1.92 25.97
C PRO A 54 -6.26 -1.87 25.70
N MET A 55 -5.50 -1.36 26.66
CA MET A 55 -4.03 -1.27 26.60
C MET A 55 -3.36 -2.60 26.94
N THR A 56 -3.83 -3.69 26.33
CA THR A 56 -3.25 -5.03 26.45
C THR A 56 -2.76 -5.49 25.08
N LEU A 57 -1.68 -6.28 25.06
CA LEU A 57 -1.09 -6.75 23.81
C LEU A 57 -2.08 -7.60 22.99
N GLU A 58 -2.87 -8.41 23.67
CA GLU A 58 -3.90 -9.25 23.06
C GLU A 58 -5.00 -8.42 22.40
N ALA A 59 -5.55 -7.42 23.10
CA ALA A 59 -6.59 -6.57 22.54
C ALA A 59 -6.07 -5.75 21.34
N ILE A 60 -4.84 -5.23 21.44
CA ILE A 60 -4.20 -4.48 20.36
C ILE A 60 -4.03 -5.37 19.11
N ARG A 61 -3.53 -6.61 19.29
CA ARG A 61 -3.40 -7.60 18.21
C ARG A 61 -4.75 -7.92 17.56
N ALA A 62 -5.80 -8.10 18.37
CA ALA A 62 -7.13 -8.47 17.89
C ALA A 62 -7.85 -7.31 17.16
N GLN A 63 -7.60 -6.05 17.52
CA GLN A 63 -8.41 -4.91 17.07
C GLN A 63 -7.68 -3.92 16.14
N ILE A 64 -6.34 -3.95 16.09
CA ILE A 64 -5.52 -3.05 15.29
C ILE A 64 -4.80 -3.84 14.20
N TRP A 65 -5.45 -3.97 13.04
CA TRP A 65 -4.95 -4.81 11.95
C TRP A 65 -3.87 -4.16 11.07
N ASP A 66 -3.72 -2.83 11.11
CA ASP A 66 -2.76 -2.07 10.28
C ASP A 66 -1.45 -1.75 11.02
N ILE A 67 -1.00 -2.66 11.89
CA ILE A 67 0.33 -2.54 12.53
C ILE A 67 1.42 -2.87 11.49
N ALA A 68 1.23 -3.99 10.78
CA ALA A 68 1.99 -4.35 9.60
C ALA A 68 1.18 -4.01 8.35
N GLY A 69 1.74 -3.20 7.46
CA GLY A 69 1.09 -2.78 6.22
C GLY A 69 1.97 -3.04 5.00
N VAL A 70 1.38 -3.58 3.95
CA VAL A 70 1.97 -3.68 2.61
C VAL A 70 1.09 -2.91 1.64
N ARG A 71 1.72 -2.20 0.71
CA ARG A 71 1.04 -1.47 -0.36
C ARG A 71 1.48 -2.01 -1.70
N VAL A 72 0.50 -2.31 -2.55
CA VAL A 72 0.71 -2.75 -3.92
C VAL A 72 0.06 -1.71 -4.83
N THR A 73 0.87 -1.11 -5.70
CA THR A 73 0.40 -0.19 -6.73
C THR A 73 0.39 -0.93 -8.06
N CYS A 74 -0.78 -0.99 -8.68
CA CYS A 74 -1.06 -1.63 -9.95
C CYS A 74 -1.28 -0.58 -11.06
N SER A 75 -1.19 -1.02 -12.31
CA SER A 75 -1.42 -0.18 -13.48
C SER A 75 -2.91 0.15 -13.62
N PHE A 76 -3.78 -0.87 -13.52
CA PHE A 76 -5.22 -0.72 -13.73
C PHE A 76 -6.07 -1.28 -12.58
N VAL A 77 -7.38 -1.03 -12.64
CA VAL A 77 -8.33 -1.53 -11.62
C VAL A 77 -8.52 -3.05 -11.78
N SER A 78 -8.57 -3.58 -12.99
CA SER A 78 -8.63 -5.04 -13.20
C SER A 78 -7.43 -5.78 -12.59
N ASP A 79 -6.23 -5.19 -12.67
CA ASP A 79 -5.01 -5.73 -12.07
C ASP A 79 -5.11 -5.83 -10.54
N ILE A 80 -5.79 -4.89 -9.89
CA ILE A 80 -6.04 -4.93 -8.45
C ILE A 80 -6.79 -6.21 -8.07
N TYR A 81 -7.86 -6.51 -8.80
CA TYR A 81 -8.67 -7.70 -8.56
C TYR A 81 -7.92 -8.99 -8.91
N ARG A 82 -7.12 -8.97 -9.99
CA ARG A 82 -6.24 -10.10 -10.36
C ARG A 82 -5.23 -10.42 -9.26
N ILE A 83 -4.52 -9.41 -8.75
CA ILE A 83 -3.55 -9.59 -7.65
C ILE A 83 -4.26 -10.06 -6.38
N ARG A 84 -5.46 -9.52 -6.09
CA ARG A 84 -6.27 -10.00 -4.96
C ARG A 84 -6.57 -11.49 -5.09
N ASP A 85 -7.05 -11.96 -6.23
CA ASP A 85 -7.41 -13.37 -6.40
C ASP A 85 -6.18 -14.29 -6.27
N LEU A 86 -5.03 -13.87 -6.80
CA LEU A 86 -3.77 -14.61 -6.67
C LEU A 86 -3.30 -14.70 -5.21
N LEU A 87 -3.43 -13.61 -4.43
CA LEU A 87 -3.05 -13.60 -3.02
C LEU A 87 -4.01 -14.42 -2.16
N VAL A 88 -5.33 -14.27 -2.38
CA VAL A 88 -6.37 -15.01 -1.64
C VAL A 88 -6.32 -16.51 -1.97
N GLY A 89 -5.84 -16.88 -3.16
CA GLY A 89 -5.62 -18.27 -3.54
C GLY A 89 -4.42 -18.95 -2.87
N GLN A 90 -3.55 -18.22 -2.18
CA GLN A 90 -2.39 -18.83 -1.51
C GLN A 90 -2.81 -19.56 -0.23
N PRO A 91 -2.45 -20.85 -0.07
CA PRO A 91 -2.95 -21.69 1.02
C PRO A 91 -2.47 -21.26 2.41
N ASP A 92 -1.38 -20.49 2.50
CA ASP A 92 -0.79 -20.00 3.74
C ASP A 92 -1.15 -18.54 4.06
N LEU A 93 -2.02 -17.91 3.27
CA LEU A 93 -2.62 -16.61 3.58
C LEU A 93 -4.09 -16.79 3.96
N THR A 94 -4.42 -16.54 5.23
CA THR A 94 -5.83 -16.59 5.67
C THR A 94 -6.42 -15.19 5.63
N VAL A 95 -7.47 -14.98 4.82
CA VAL A 95 -8.19 -13.70 4.77
C VAL A 95 -9.10 -13.56 6.00
N LEU A 96 -8.85 -12.55 6.82
CA LEU A 96 -9.69 -12.17 7.95
C LEU A 96 -10.81 -11.22 7.54
N ALA A 97 -10.52 -10.28 6.65
CA ALA A 97 -11.48 -9.31 6.16
C ALA A 97 -11.04 -8.72 4.82
N GLU A 98 -12.02 -8.36 4.00
CA GLU A 98 -11.83 -7.63 2.76
C GLU A 98 -12.69 -6.37 2.79
N ARG A 99 -12.13 -5.23 2.39
CA ARG A 99 -12.85 -3.97 2.28
C ARG A 99 -12.59 -3.37 0.91
N ASP A 100 -13.60 -3.43 0.05
CA ASP A 100 -13.52 -2.91 -1.31
C ASP A 100 -14.01 -1.46 -1.35
N TYR A 101 -13.09 -0.51 -1.16
CA TYR A 101 -13.37 0.91 -1.33
C TYR A 101 -13.26 1.38 -2.79
N ILE A 102 -13.02 0.47 -3.74
CA ILE A 102 -13.09 0.78 -5.17
C ILE A 102 -14.55 0.69 -5.59
N ALA A 103 -15.22 -0.42 -5.26
CA ALA A 103 -16.65 -0.64 -5.47
C ALA A 103 -17.51 0.29 -4.60
N GLU A 104 -17.14 0.49 -3.33
CA GLU A 104 -17.83 1.38 -2.39
C GLU A 104 -16.89 2.46 -1.84
N PRO A 105 -16.59 3.52 -2.61
CA PRO A 105 -15.71 4.60 -2.17
C PRO A 105 -16.19 5.27 -0.89
N LYS A 106 -15.26 5.69 -0.05
CA LYS A 106 -15.61 6.47 1.15
C LYS A 106 -16.20 7.83 0.75
N PRO A 107 -16.97 8.49 1.64
CA PRO A 107 -17.58 9.79 1.34
C PRO A 107 -16.60 10.90 0.90
N ASN A 108 -15.34 10.82 1.35
CA ASN A 108 -14.26 11.74 0.99
C ASN A 108 -13.63 11.47 -0.39
N GLY A 109 -14.05 10.42 -1.10
CA GLY A 109 -13.48 10.02 -2.39
C GLY A 109 -12.36 8.98 -2.30
N TYR A 110 -12.00 8.52 -1.09
CA TYR A 110 -10.95 7.52 -0.94
C TYR A 110 -11.33 6.18 -1.58
N GLN A 111 -10.42 5.65 -2.40
CA GLN A 111 -10.51 4.34 -3.06
C GLN A 111 -9.25 3.51 -2.83
N SER A 112 -9.43 2.21 -2.61
CA SER A 112 -8.39 1.18 -2.45
C SER A 112 -9.06 -0.15 -2.13
N LEU A 113 -8.47 -1.27 -2.52
CA LEU A 113 -8.87 -2.59 -2.02
C LEU A 113 -8.01 -2.95 -0.81
N HIS A 114 -8.64 -3.26 0.33
CA HIS A 114 -7.94 -3.64 1.57
C HIS A 114 -8.16 -5.12 1.86
N LEU A 115 -7.09 -5.90 1.84
CA LEU A 115 -7.08 -7.29 2.31
C LEU A 115 -6.41 -7.35 3.67
N ILE A 116 -7.12 -7.86 4.66
CA ILE A 116 -6.57 -8.11 5.99
C ILE A 116 -6.34 -9.60 6.08
N VAL A 117 -5.08 -9.99 6.12
CA VAL A 117 -4.66 -11.40 6.10
C VAL A 117 -3.87 -11.78 7.34
N THR A 118 -3.82 -13.05 7.68
CA THR A 118 -2.79 -13.61 8.56
C THR A 118 -1.84 -14.48 7.77
N VAL A 119 -0.55 -14.38 8.12
CA VAL A 119 0.53 -15.17 7.55
C VAL A 119 1.30 -15.86 8.68
N PRO A 120 1.66 -17.14 8.55
CA PRO A 120 2.48 -17.83 9.53
C PRO A 120 3.93 -17.32 9.46
N VAL A 121 4.47 -16.92 10.61
CA VAL A 121 5.89 -16.56 10.80
C VAL A 121 6.55 -17.62 11.66
N PHE A 122 7.52 -18.31 11.10
CA PHE A 122 8.28 -19.36 11.79
C PHE A 122 9.44 -18.74 12.57
N LEU A 123 9.36 -18.77 13.90
CA LEU A 123 10.41 -18.35 14.82
C LEU A 123 11.14 -19.58 15.38
N SER A 124 12.21 -19.35 16.14
CA SER A 124 13.07 -20.43 16.66
C SER A 124 12.35 -21.43 17.58
N ASP A 125 11.29 -21.00 18.26
CA ASP A 125 10.61 -21.74 19.32
C ASP A 125 9.09 -21.90 19.09
N ARG A 126 8.53 -21.21 18.09
CA ARG A 126 7.08 -21.20 17.83
C ARG A 126 6.75 -20.69 16.43
N VAL A 127 5.50 -20.87 16.05
CA VAL A 127 4.91 -20.19 14.89
C VAL A 127 3.98 -19.08 15.39
N GLU A 128 4.15 -17.87 14.86
CA GLU A 128 3.23 -16.75 15.11
C GLU A 128 2.40 -16.46 13.87
N HIS A 129 1.08 -16.44 13.98
CA HIS A 129 0.21 -15.93 12.93
C HIS A 129 0.11 -14.41 13.04
N VAL A 130 0.69 -13.71 12.06
CA VAL A 130 0.81 -12.26 12.08
C VAL A 130 -0.21 -11.64 11.14
N THR A 131 -1.02 -10.72 11.65
CA THR A 131 -1.95 -9.93 10.82
C THR A 131 -1.21 -8.88 10.01
N VAL A 132 -1.46 -8.85 8.71
CA VAL A 132 -0.92 -7.86 7.76
C VAL A 132 -2.08 -7.25 6.97
N GLU A 133 -2.13 -5.93 6.88
CA GLU A 133 -3.04 -5.22 5.97
C GLU A 133 -2.35 -4.98 4.62
N ILE A 134 -2.89 -5.53 3.55
CA ILE A 134 -2.45 -5.31 2.17
C ILE A 134 -3.41 -4.31 1.53
N GLN A 135 -2.87 -3.17 1.10
CA GLN A 135 -3.61 -2.13 0.39
C GLN A 135 -3.22 -2.18 -1.09
N ILE A 136 -4.17 -2.51 -1.95
CA ILE A 136 -3.97 -2.60 -3.40
C ILE A 136 -4.67 -1.40 -4.05
N ARG A 137 -3.96 -0.69 -4.95
CA ARG A 137 -4.36 0.60 -5.53
C ARG A 137 -3.85 0.76 -6.95
N THR A 138 -4.47 1.64 -7.74
CA THR A 138 -3.84 2.19 -8.94
C THR A 138 -2.85 3.28 -8.56
N ILE A 139 -2.04 3.72 -9.53
CA ILE A 139 -1.16 4.89 -9.39
C ILE A 139 -1.96 6.14 -8.99
N ALA A 140 -3.11 6.40 -9.64
CA ALA A 140 -3.92 7.58 -9.36
C ALA A 140 -4.54 7.54 -7.96
N MET A 141 -5.03 6.38 -7.52
CA MET A 141 -5.52 6.17 -6.15
C MET A 141 -4.42 6.41 -5.11
N ASP A 142 -3.21 5.91 -5.34
CA ASP A 142 -2.12 6.09 -4.38
C ASP A 142 -1.63 7.54 -4.29
N PHE A 143 -1.54 8.22 -5.44
CA PHE A 143 -1.22 9.65 -5.49
C PHE A 143 -2.25 10.46 -4.70
N TRP A 144 -3.54 10.25 -4.97
CA TRP A 144 -4.63 10.94 -4.29
C TRP A 144 -4.60 10.70 -2.79
N ALA A 145 -4.50 9.44 -2.36
CA ALA A 145 -4.51 9.08 -0.93
C ALA A 145 -3.27 9.61 -0.19
N SER A 146 -2.13 9.70 -0.88
CA SER A 146 -0.91 10.28 -0.32
C SER A 146 -1.04 11.79 -0.11
N LEU A 147 -1.70 12.51 -1.01
CA LEU A 147 -1.98 13.93 -0.86
C LEU A 147 -3.01 14.18 0.25
N GLU A 148 -4.11 13.43 0.26
CA GLU A 148 -5.14 13.53 1.31
C GLU A 148 -4.53 13.35 2.70
N HIS A 149 -3.71 12.32 2.88
CA HIS A 149 -3.09 12.03 4.17
C HIS A 149 -2.14 13.16 4.63
N LYS A 150 -1.38 13.76 3.71
CA LYS A 150 -0.52 14.92 4.02
C LYS A 150 -1.33 16.15 4.44
N ILE A 151 -2.47 16.40 3.78
CA ILE A 151 -3.37 17.50 4.13
C ILE A 151 -3.97 17.26 5.51
N TYR A 152 -4.54 16.08 5.76
CA TYR A 152 -5.12 15.73 7.06
C TYR A 152 -4.11 15.87 8.20
N TYR A 153 -2.86 15.44 7.98
CA TYR A 153 -1.80 15.59 8.97
C TYR A 153 -1.46 17.07 9.25
N LYS A 154 -1.38 17.92 8.22
CA LYS A 154 -1.06 19.35 8.36
C LYS A 154 -2.14 20.13 9.11
N TYR A 155 -3.41 19.74 8.95
CA TYR A 155 -4.56 20.41 9.57
C TYR A 155 -5.02 19.76 10.88
N ASP A 156 -4.25 18.80 11.42
CA ASP A 156 -4.61 18.00 12.61
C ASP A 156 -6.04 17.41 12.51
N GLY A 157 -6.43 17.01 11.31
CA GLY A 157 -7.76 16.50 10.99
C GLY A 157 -8.86 17.54 10.75
N ALA A 158 -8.64 18.82 11.04
CA ALA A 158 -9.60 19.90 10.83
C ALA A 158 -9.46 20.56 9.44
N VAL A 159 -9.63 19.75 8.39
CA VAL A 159 -9.47 20.22 7.00
C VAL A 159 -10.66 21.11 6.59
N PRO A 160 -10.43 22.30 6.01
CA PRO A 160 -11.49 23.17 5.49
C PRO A 160 -12.41 22.46 4.49
N GLN A 161 -13.73 22.69 4.59
CA GLN A 161 -14.74 22.02 3.75
C GLN A 161 -14.48 22.20 2.24
N ARG A 162 -13.99 23.37 1.82
CA ARG A 162 -13.63 23.62 0.41
C ARG A 162 -12.56 22.63 -0.10
N LEU A 163 -11.54 22.34 0.72
CA LEU A 163 -10.47 21.42 0.35
C LEU A 163 -10.96 19.97 0.33
N LEU A 164 -11.89 19.61 1.23
CA LEU A 164 -12.53 18.30 1.20
C LEU A 164 -13.35 18.09 -0.06
N ALA A 165 -14.07 19.12 -0.52
CA ALA A 165 -14.80 19.09 -1.79
C ALA A 165 -13.84 18.96 -2.99
N GLU A 166 -12.79 19.79 -3.05
CA GLU A 166 -11.78 19.74 -4.10
C GLU A 166 -11.06 18.37 -4.14
N LEU A 167 -10.72 17.80 -2.98
CA LEU A 167 -10.16 16.45 -2.91
C LEU A 167 -11.12 15.41 -3.46
N LYS A 168 -12.40 15.47 -3.09
CA LYS A 168 -13.40 14.54 -3.62
C LYS A 168 -13.54 14.64 -5.14
N ASP A 169 -13.57 15.86 -5.68
CA ASP A 169 -13.64 16.07 -7.13
C ASP A 169 -12.39 15.55 -7.84
N ALA A 170 -11.21 15.74 -7.23
CA ALA A 170 -9.96 15.18 -7.72
C ALA A 170 -9.96 13.64 -7.71
N ALA A 171 -10.55 13.00 -6.69
CA ALA A 171 -10.71 11.55 -6.66
C ALA A 171 -11.57 11.07 -7.83
N LEU A 172 -12.72 11.72 -8.06
CA LEU A 172 -13.62 11.37 -9.18
C LEU A 172 -12.95 11.57 -10.54
N ALA A 173 -12.13 12.61 -10.69
CA ALA A 173 -11.34 12.83 -11.90
C ALA A 173 -10.28 11.73 -12.09
N ALA A 174 -9.59 11.34 -11.02
CA ALA A 174 -8.64 10.23 -11.03
C ALA A 174 -9.30 8.91 -11.43
N SER A 175 -10.48 8.58 -10.87
CA SER A 175 -11.21 7.35 -11.23
C SER A 175 -11.61 7.33 -12.71
N ARG A 176 -12.01 8.47 -13.27
CA ARG A 176 -12.32 8.58 -14.71
C ARG A 176 -11.08 8.38 -15.57
N LEU A 177 -9.96 8.95 -15.17
CA LEU A 177 -8.69 8.79 -15.87
C LEU A 177 -8.26 7.31 -15.87
N ASP A 178 -8.28 6.65 -14.72
CA ASP A 178 -7.96 5.22 -14.60
C ASP A 178 -8.83 4.39 -15.57
N ALA A 179 -10.15 4.62 -15.57
CA ALA A 179 -11.08 3.89 -16.44
C ALA A 179 -10.82 4.14 -17.94
N THR A 180 -10.55 5.39 -18.34
CA THR A 180 -10.21 5.71 -19.73
C THR A 180 -8.88 5.07 -20.15
N MET A 181 -7.86 5.11 -19.29
CA MET A 181 -6.55 4.53 -19.60
C MET A 181 -6.63 3.00 -19.72
N GLU A 182 -7.41 2.35 -18.87
CA GLU A 182 -7.66 0.90 -18.95
C GLU A 182 -8.39 0.52 -20.25
N GLN A 183 -9.43 1.27 -20.62
CA GLN A 183 -10.14 1.05 -21.90
C GLN A 183 -9.22 1.17 -23.11
N LEU A 184 -8.36 2.20 -23.14
CA LEU A 184 -7.38 2.39 -24.21
C LEU A 184 -6.36 1.25 -24.26
N HIS A 185 -5.91 0.77 -23.10
CA HIS A 185 -4.99 -0.37 -23.01
C HIS A 185 -5.63 -1.64 -23.60
N ASP A 186 -6.88 -1.93 -23.24
CA ASP A 186 -7.61 -3.07 -23.76
C ASP A 186 -7.83 -2.99 -25.28
N GLU A 187 -8.15 -1.80 -25.80
CA GLU A 187 -8.32 -1.56 -27.24
C GLU A 187 -7.02 -1.81 -28.02
N VAL A 188 -5.90 -1.25 -27.56
CA VAL A 188 -4.58 -1.46 -28.18
C VAL A 188 -4.19 -2.94 -28.19
N ARG A 189 -4.45 -3.64 -27.08
CA ARG A 189 -4.18 -5.08 -26.97
C ARG A 189 -5.07 -5.90 -27.90
N ALA A 190 -6.34 -5.55 -28.05
CA ALA A 190 -7.27 -6.22 -28.97
C ALA A 190 -6.85 -6.04 -30.45
N LEU A 191 -6.39 -4.83 -30.82
CA LEU A 191 -5.87 -4.53 -32.15
C LEU A 191 -4.58 -5.28 -32.46
N ALA A 192 -3.65 -5.37 -31.49
CA ALA A 192 -2.42 -6.14 -31.64
C ALA A 192 -2.67 -7.65 -31.84
N ALA A 193 -3.74 -8.20 -31.24
CA ALA A 193 -4.13 -9.60 -31.40
C ALA A 193 -4.83 -9.90 -32.75
N HIS A 194 -5.40 -8.89 -33.42
CA HIS A 194 -6.12 -9.03 -34.70
C HIS A 194 -5.63 -8.02 -35.77
N PRO A 195 -4.40 -8.16 -36.28
CA PRO A 195 -3.78 -7.20 -37.19
C PRO A 195 -4.44 -7.08 -38.59
N GLY A 196 -5.55 -7.77 -38.86
CA GLY A 196 -6.22 -7.83 -40.16
C GLY A 196 -7.54 -7.05 -40.28
N ALA A 197 -7.98 -6.32 -39.24
CA ALA A 197 -9.32 -5.73 -39.19
C ALA A 197 -9.35 -4.19 -39.11
N THR A 198 -8.42 -3.50 -39.78
CA THR A 198 -8.61 -2.07 -40.09
C THR A 198 -7.99 -1.73 -41.44
N GLY A 199 -8.86 -1.51 -42.43
CA GLY A 199 -8.51 -0.87 -43.68
C GLY A 199 -8.23 0.61 -43.47
N GLN A 200 -7.17 1.08 -44.13
CA GLN A 200 -6.85 2.46 -44.50
C GLN A 200 -6.80 3.51 -43.37
N GLY A 201 -5.65 3.56 -42.69
CA GLY A 201 -5.14 4.77 -42.03
C GLY A 201 -3.91 5.28 -42.80
N THR A 202 -3.99 6.50 -43.32
CA THR A 202 -2.95 7.20 -44.09
C THR A 202 -1.63 7.30 -43.31
N PRO A 203 -0.45 7.07 -43.92
CA PRO A 203 0.82 7.21 -43.23
C PRO A 203 1.11 8.69 -42.98
N VAL A 204 1.27 9.08 -41.71
CA VAL A 204 1.80 10.40 -41.35
C VAL A 204 3.31 10.35 -41.54
N HIS A 205 3.77 10.98 -42.62
CA HIS A 205 5.17 11.19 -42.91
C HIS A 205 5.70 12.31 -42.00
N GLY A 206 6.56 11.96 -41.04
CA GLY A 206 7.29 12.91 -40.20
C GLY A 206 8.78 12.61 -40.26
N THR A 207 9.47 13.18 -41.23
CA THR A 207 10.93 13.20 -41.34
C THR A 207 11.52 14.36 -40.55
N ALA A 208 12.49 14.10 -39.66
CA ALA A 208 13.63 14.96 -39.29
C ALA A 208 14.30 14.35 -38.03
N THR A 209 15.41 13.61 -38.16
CA THR A 209 16.81 14.05 -37.96
C THR A 209 17.16 14.54 -36.55
N ASP A 210 17.87 13.67 -35.84
CA ASP A 210 18.80 13.96 -34.73
C ASP A 210 19.85 15.00 -35.16
N PRO A 211 20.19 15.97 -34.28
CA PRO A 211 21.58 16.05 -33.82
C PRO A 211 21.76 16.52 -32.34
N THR A 212 22.45 15.71 -31.55
CA THR A 212 23.52 16.00 -30.56
C THR A 212 23.43 17.21 -29.58
N ASP A 213 23.43 16.85 -28.29
CA ASP A 213 23.85 17.49 -27.00
C ASP A 213 24.91 18.65 -27.07
N PRO A 214 24.89 19.74 -26.24
CA PRO A 214 25.28 19.67 -24.81
C PRO A 214 24.68 20.72 -23.81
N THR A 215 24.99 20.53 -22.51
CA THR A 215 25.08 21.47 -21.36
C THR A 215 23.95 21.59 -20.32
N SER A 216 24.18 20.89 -19.19
CA SER A 216 24.27 21.37 -17.81
C SER A 216 23.47 22.60 -17.32
N ASP A 217 22.67 22.37 -16.29
CA ASP A 217 22.54 23.13 -15.01
C ASP A 217 21.09 23.39 -14.60
N LEU A 218 20.60 22.55 -13.68
CA LEU A 218 19.59 22.97 -12.70
C LEU A 218 19.78 22.15 -11.43
N LEU A 219 20.25 22.86 -10.39
CA LEU A 219 20.53 22.37 -9.06
C LEU A 219 19.35 21.57 -8.48
N VAL A 220 19.65 20.35 -8.02
CA VAL A 220 18.87 19.65 -7.00
C VAL A 220 19.11 20.36 -5.68
N VAL A 221 18.12 21.14 -5.20
CA VAL A 221 18.11 21.64 -3.82
C VAL A 221 17.69 20.48 -2.92
N ALA A 222 18.62 19.99 -2.11
CA ALA A 222 18.33 19.02 -1.06
C ALA A 222 17.43 19.66 0.03
N PRO A 223 16.37 19.00 0.50
CA PRO A 223 15.60 19.50 1.64
C PRO A 223 16.39 19.32 2.95
N GLU A 224 16.41 20.38 3.78
CA GLU A 224 16.98 20.37 5.13
C GLU A 224 16.31 19.32 6.04
N PRO A 225 17.05 18.74 7.01
CA PRO A 225 16.49 17.79 7.95
C PRO A 225 15.52 18.48 8.93
N LEU A 226 14.28 17.99 8.97
CA LEU A 226 13.30 18.35 10.00
C LEU A 226 13.83 18.03 11.40
N SER A 227 13.74 19.00 12.30
CA SER A 227 14.06 18.90 13.73
C SER A 227 13.39 17.68 14.38
N ARG A 228 14.19 16.91 15.12
CA ARG A 228 13.76 15.72 15.86
C ARG A 228 12.73 16.10 16.95
N PRO A 229 11.67 15.31 17.17
CA PRO A 229 10.83 15.47 18.36
C PRO A 229 11.64 15.16 19.62
N GLY A 230 11.32 15.85 20.72
CA GLY A 230 11.96 15.69 22.02
C GLY A 230 11.93 14.24 22.52
N ALA A 231 12.99 13.83 23.22
CA ALA A 231 13.12 12.50 23.75
C ALA A 231 11.94 12.13 24.67
N PRO A 232 11.40 10.90 24.61
CA PRO A 232 10.36 10.45 25.51
C PRO A 232 10.87 10.45 26.97
N SER A 233 9.96 10.69 27.92
CA SER A 233 10.29 10.64 29.35
C SER A 233 10.69 9.21 29.79
N ASP A 234 11.55 9.11 30.80
CA ASP A 234 12.11 7.85 31.29
C ASP A 234 11.05 6.82 31.73
N GLU A 235 9.87 7.28 32.18
CA GLU A 235 8.73 6.40 32.50
C GLU A 235 8.13 5.69 31.27
N VAL A 236 8.14 6.34 30.10
CA VAL A 236 7.61 5.78 28.85
C VAL A 236 8.58 4.74 28.28
N LEU A 237 9.89 4.97 28.41
CA LEU A 237 10.92 3.99 28.04
C LEU A 237 10.89 2.76 28.97
N ALA A 238 10.64 2.95 30.27
CA ALA A 238 10.51 1.85 31.23
C ALA A 238 9.31 0.94 30.94
N ALA A 239 8.16 1.50 30.57
CA ALA A 239 6.99 0.72 30.17
C ALA A 239 7.23 -0.07 28.87
N PHE A 240 7.99 0.48 27.92
CA PHE A 240 8.36 -0.21 26.68
C PHE A 240 9.42 -1.31 26.88
N ALA A 241 10.36 -1.14 27.81
CA ALA A 241 11.38 -2.13 28.12
C ALA A 241 10.79 -3.42 28.69
N HIS A 242 9.71 -3.33 29.48
CA HIS A 242 9.00 -4.49 30.01
C HIS A 242 8.26 -5.30 28.93
N LEU A 243 7.83 -4.65 27.86
CA LEU A 243 7.18 -5.24 26.67
C LEU A 243 8.14 -5.95 25.71
N LEU A 244 9.45 -5.81 25.92
CA LEU A 244 10.51 -6.33 25.05
C LEU A 244 11.31 -7.49 25.68
N GLN A 245 11.02 -7.88 26.92
CA GLN A 245 11.68 -9.05 27.51
C GLN A 245 11.00 -10.35 27.03
N PRO A 246 11.77 -11.35 26.60
CA PRO A 246 11.22 -12.68 26.36
C PRO A 246 10.65 -13.23 27.67
N HIS A 247 9.42 -13.74 27.63
CA HIS A 247 8.83 -14.46 28.76
C HIS A 247 9.80 -15.58 29.18
N ARG A 248 10.32 -15.52 30.41
CA ARG A 248 10.90 -16.72 31.02
C ARG A 248 9.79 -17.76 31.16
N PRO A 249 10.03 -19.03 30.82
CA PRO A 249 9.08 -20.08 31.13
C PRO A 249 8.85 -20.14 32.64
N VAL A 250 7.58 -20.27 33.03
CA VAL A 250 7.17 -20.57 34.40
C VAL A 250 7.69 -21.98 34.73
N PRO A 251 8.52 -22.18 35.76
CA PRO A 251 8.94 -23.51 36.14
C PRO A 251 7.79 -24.21 36.90
N GLY A 252 7.37 -25.38 36.39
CA GLY A 252 6.51 -26.31 37.12
C GLY A 252 5.05 -26.32 36.66
N ALA A 253 4.76 -27.22 35.72
CA ALA A 253 3.46 -27.87 35.60
C ALA A 253 3.76 -29.33 35.18
N ASP A 254 4.16 -30.11 36.17
CA ASP A 254 3.95 -31.56 36.16
C ASP A 254 2.46 -31.86 36.42
#